data_AF-A0A8R1HQM8-F1
#
_entry.id   AF-A0A8R1HQM8-F1
#
_cell.length_a   1.000
_cell.length_b   1.000
_cell.length_c   1.000
_cell.angle_alpha   90.00
_cell.angle_beta   90.00
_cell.angle_gamma   90.00
#
_symmetry.space_group_name_H-M   'P 1'
#
loop_
_entity.id
_entity.type
_entity.pdbx_description
1 polymer ?
#
loop_
_entity_poly.entity_id
_entity_poly.type
_entity_poly.pdbx_seq_one_letter_code
_entity_poly.pdbx_strand_id
1 'polypeptide(L)'
;MYFKTDGCPLEAAADMHFCAAQGRDHTQCCVRNGVTTTLAGAKCLTFCDQRPDRVTKLDYSYVPCYDRFENMKQCFYNEIKAKAERQFGARR
;
A
#
# COMPACT_ATOMS: atom_id res chain seq x y z
N MET A 1 2.06 -10.48 11.12
CA MET A 1 2.79 -9.19 11.27
C MET A 1 2.03 -8.27 12.21
N TYR A 2 0.69 -8.21 12.08
CA TYR A 2 -0.14 -7.31 12.87
C TYR A 2 -0.36 -7.71 14.35
N PHE A 3 -0.50 -9.02 14.63
CA PHE A 3 -0.72 -9.53 15.99
C PHE A 3 0.59 -9.83 16.76
N LYS A 4 1.74 -9.27 16.32
CA LYS A 4 3.08 -9.59 16.84
C LYS A 4 3.47 -11.08 16.78
N THR A 5 2.79 -11.87 15.95
CA THR A 5 3.14 -13.27 15.69
C THR A 5 4.29 -13.43 14.69
N ASP A 6 4.64 -12.35 13.98
CA ASP A 6 5.78 -12.30 13.06
C ASP A 6 6.82 -11.39 13.71
N GLY A 7 8.11 -11.67 13.51
CA GLY A 7 9.21 -10.93 14.15
C GLY A 7 9.33 -9.44 13.78
N CYS A 8 8.48 -8.92 12.90
CA CYS A 8 8.47 -7.51 12.51
C CYS A 8 7.46 -6.72 13.35
N PRO A 9 7.88 -5.64 14.04
CA PRO A 9 6.97 -4.77 14.79
C PRO A 9 6.01 -4.02 13.85
N LEU A 10 4.86 -3.56 14.37
CA LEU A 10 3.81 -2.90 13.58
C LEU A 10 4.35 -1.67 12.83
N GLU A 11 5.28 -0.96 13.45
CA GLU A 11 5.93 0.22 12.92
C GLU A 11 6.69 -0.08 11.62
N ALA A 12 7.25 -1.29 11.49
CA ALA A 12 7.94 -1.71 10.26
C ALA A 12 6.99 -1.88 9.07
N ALA A 13 5.67 -2.01 9.30
CA ALA A 13 4.70 -2.06 8.22
C ALA A 13 4.71 -0.77 7.41
N ALA A 14 4.88 0.40 8.04
CA ALA A 14 4.99 1.67 7.33
C ALA A 14 6.16 1.65 6.33
N ASP A 15 7.35 1.22 6.76
CA ASP A 15 8.53 1.14 5.90
C ASP A 15 8.37 0.11 4.77
N MET A 16 7.74 -1.03 5.06
CA MET A 16 7.45 -2.06 4.06
C MET A 16 6.47 -1.54 2.98
N HIS A 17 5.41 -0.85 3.39
CA HIS A 17 4.45 -0.24 2.46
C HIS A 17 5.11 0.87 1.64
N PHE A 18 5.96 1.69 2.24
CA PHE A 18 6.70 2.74 1.54
C PHE A 18 7.58 2.17 0.42
N CYS A 19 8.34 1.11 0.75
CA CYS A 19 9.19 0.42 -0.22
C CYS A 19 8.36 -0.21 -1.35
N ALA A 20 7.27 -0.92 -1.03
CA ALA A 20 6.42 -1.56 -2.01
C ALA A 20 5.74 -0.56 -2.97
N ALA A 21 5.32 0.60 -2.46
CA ALA A 21 4.68 1.65 -3.24
C ALA A 21 5.67 2.56 -4.01
N GLN A 22 6.98 2.32 -3.87
CA GLN A 22 8.07 3.14 -4.43
C GLN A 22 8.04 4.61 -3.99
N GLY A 23 7.47 4.91 -2.82
CA GLY A 23 7.32 6.27 -2.33
C GLY A 23 6.32 7.13 -3.13
N ARG A 24 5.25 6.53 -3.67
CA ARG A 24 4.32 7.18 -4.62
C ARG A 24 2.87 7.16 -4.10
N ASP A 25 2.03 7.95 -4.75
CA ASP A 25 0.60 8.01 -4.46
C ASP A 25 -0.21 7.09 -5.38
N HIS A 26 -0.85 6.08 -4.77
CA HIS A 26 -1.73 5.10 -5.40
C HIS A 26 -3.21 5.28 -5.00
N THR A 27 -3.55 6.37 -4.30
CA THR A 27 -4.88 6.60 -3.71
C THR A 27 -6.00 6.41 -4.73
N GLN A 28 -5.82 6.92 -5.95
CA GLN A 28 -6.84 6.80 -7.00
C GLN A 28 -7.08 5.33 -7.41
N CYS A 29 -6.04 4.51 -7.47
CA CYS A 29 -6.17 3.08 -7.73
C CYS A 29 -6.85 2.37 -6.55
N CYS A 30 -6.42 2.68 -5.33
CA CYS A 30 -6.95 2.07 -4.12
C CYS A 30 -8.45 2.33 -3.91
N VAL A 31 -8.90 3.56 -4.14
CA VAL A 31 -10.33 3.92 -4.07
C VAL A 31 -11.14 3.09 -5.07
N ARG A 32 -10.68 3.00 -6.33
CA ARG A 32 -11.36 2.19 -7.36
C ARG A 32 -11.39 0.69 -7.04
N ASN A 33 -10.39 0.19 -6.31
CA ASN A 33 -10.28 -1.22 -5.93
C ASN A 33 -10.84 -1.52 -4.54
N GLY A 34 -11.66 -0.62 -3.97
CA GLY A 34 -12.43 -0.89 -2.75
C GLY A 34 -11.61 -0.93 -1.47
N VAL A 35 -10.43 -0.30 -1.43
CA VAL A 35 -9.60 -0.23 -0.21
C VAL A 35 -10.32 0.52 0.92
N THR A 36 -11.27 1.40 0.60
CA THR A 36 -12.08 2.14 1.58
C THR A 36 -13.28 1.38 2.12
N THR A 37 -13.54 0.14 1.67
CA THR A 37 -14.74 -0.64 2.09
C THR A 37 -14.50 -1.48 3.34
N THR A 38 -13.40 -1.27 4.07
CA THR A 38 -13.10 -1.96 5.32
C THR A 38 -13.76 -1.25 6.50
N LEU A 39 -13.72 -1.86 7.69
CA LEU A 39 -14.19 -1.19 8.91
C LEU A 39 -13.41 0.09 9.26
N ALA A 40 -12.16 0.22 8.77
CA ALA A 40 -11.33 1.41 8.97
C ALA A 40 -11.57 2.51 7.90
N GLY A 41 -12.36 2.22 6.87
CA GLY A 41 -12.82 3.19 5.90
C GLY A 41 -11.69 3.90 5.15
N ALA A 42 -11.81 5.23 5.02
CA ALA A 42 -10.84 6.07 4.31
C ALA A 42 -9.44 6.08 4.97
N LYS A 43 -9.30 5.69 6.24
CA LYS A 43 -7.99 5.58 6.89
C LYS A 43 -7.04 4.65 6.14
N CYS A 44 -7.57 3.64 5.45
CA CYS A 44 -6.76 2.70 4.69
C CYS A 44 -6.05 3.31 3.48
N LEU A 45 -6.46 4.51 3.04
CA LEU A 45 -5.78 5.25 1.98
C LEU A 45 -4.41 5.76 2.42
N THR A 46 -4.14 5.83 3.73
CA THR A 46 -2.78 6.07 4.24
C THR A 46 -1.78 5.06 3.68
N PHE A 47 -2.15 3.79 3.49
CA PHE A 47 -1.25 2.79 2.92
C PHE A 47 -1.04 2.96 1.41
N CYS A 48 -1.87 3.78 0.76
CA CYS A 48 -1.83 4.01 -0.68
C CYS A 48 -1.06 5.27 -1.06
N ASP A 49 -1.11 6.31 -0.22
CA ASP A 49 -0.25 7.49 -0.36
C ASP A 49 1.02 7.29 0.47
N GLN A 50 2.12 6.95 -0.21
CA GLN A 50 3.39 6.67 0.43
C GLN A 50 4.45 7.72 0.09
N ARG A 51 4.05 8.95 -0.26
CA ARG A 51 5.01 10.01 -0.58
C ARG A 51 5.90 10.37 0.63
N PRO A 52 7.18 10.72 0.40
CA PRO A 52 8.15 11.05 1.45
C PRO A 52 7.85 12.41 2.10
N ASP A 53 6.82 12.41 2.93
CA ASP A 53 6.29 13.51 3.77
C ASP A 53 5.06 13.05 4.57
N ARG A 54 4.43 11.93 4.16
CA ARG A 54 3.24 11.33 4.78
C ARG A 54 3.58 10.16 5.70
N VAL A 55 4.50 10.35 6.65
CA VAL A 55 4.84 9.31 7.64
C VAL A 55 3.70 9.17 8.64
N THR A 56 2.98 8.04 8.59
CA THR A 56 1.90 7.76 9.52
C THR A 56 2.34 6.78 10.60
N LYS A 57 2.13 7.15 11.87
CA LYS A 57 2.28 6.22 12.99
C LYS A 57 1.11 5.25 12.99
N LEU A 58 1.39 3.98 12.72
CA LEU A 58 0.39 2.92 12.69
C LEU A 58 0.02 2.50 14.11
N ASP A 59 -1.28 2.41 14.37
CA ASP A 59 -1.85 1.85 15.59
C ASP A 59 -2.83 0.70 15.25
N TYR A 60 -3.42 0.07 16.26
CA TYR A 60 -4.38 -1.03 16.10
C TYR A 60 -5.68 -0.63 15.36
N SER A 61 -5.95 0.65 15.11
CA SER A 61 -7.12 1.04 14.32
C SER A 61 -6.95 0.77 12.82
N TYR A 62 -5.75 0.42 12.38
CA TYR A 62 -5.44 0.10 10.98
C TYR A 62 -5.57 -1.39 10.64
N VAL A 63 -5.85 -2.30 11.60
CA VAL A 63 -5.99 -3.76 11.32
C VAL A 63 -6.94 -4.01 10.17
N PRO A 64 -8.15 -3.41 10.15
CA PRO A 64 -9.14 -3.74 9.14
C PRO A 64 -8.69 -3.40 7.72
N CYS A 65 -7.69 -2.52 7.56
CA CYS A 65 -7.14 -2.22 6.25
C CYS A 65 -6.48 -3.43 5.58
N TYR A 66 -6.01 -4.40 6.36
CA TYR A 66 -5.40 -5.61 5.84
C TYR A 66 -6.40 -6.57 5.17
N ASP A 67 -7.71 -6.41 5.41
CA ASP A 67 -8.76 -7.12 4.65
C ASP A 67 -8.70 -6.81 3.14
N ARG A 68 -8.10 -5.67 2.77
CA ARG A 68 -7.89 -5.20 1.40
C ARG A 68 -6.41 -5.15 1.01
N PHE A 69 -5.55 -5.85 1.73
CA PHE A 69 -4.10 -5.85 1.48
C PHE A 69 -3.74 -6.27 0.05
N GLU A 70 -4.41 -7.29 -0.49
CA GLU A 70 -4.20 -7.72 -1.88
C GLU A 70 -4.57 -6.64 -2.89
N ASN A 71 -5.66 -5.89 -2.65
CA ASN A 71 -6.06 -4.78 -3.50
C ASN A 71 -5.01 -3.65 -3.51
N MET A 72 -4.40 -3.36 -2.35
CA MET A 72 -3.29 -2.41 -2.26
C MET A 72 -2.08 -2.89 -3.07
N LYS A 73 -1.64 -4.13 -2.85
CA LYS A 73 -0.50 -4.73 -3.58
C LYS A 73 -0.70 -4.72 -5.08
N GLN A 74 -1.91 -5.04 -5.54
CA GLN A 74 -2.24 -5.05 -6.96
C GLN A 74 -2.05 -3.67 -7.60
N CYS A 75 -2.43 -2.59 -6.90
CA CYS A 75 -2.18 -1.22 -7.35
C CYS A 75 -0.69 -0.92 -7.51
N PHE A 76 0.12 -1.28 -6.51
CA PHE A 76 1.56 -1.06 -6.56
C PHE A 76 2.22 -1.84 -7.71
N TYR A 77 1.87 -3.11 -7.82
CA TYR A 77 2.40 -4.01 -8.85
C TYR A 77 2.03 -3.54 -10.27
N ASN A 78 0.77 -3.19 -10.50
CA ASN A 78 0.30 -2.76 -11.82
C ASN A 78 1.03 -1.52 -12.31
N GLU A 79 1.31 -0.57 -11.40
CA GLU A 79 2.07 0.62 -11.77
C GLU A 79 3.53 0.27 -12.16
N ILE A 80 4.21 -0.56 -11.36
CA ILE A 80 5.58 -1.00 -11.64
C ILE A 80 5.64 -1.76 -12.97
N LYS A 81 4.70 -2.67 -13.19
CA LYS A 81 4.56 -3.43 -14.44
C LYS A 81 4.39 -2.48 -15.63
N ALA A 82 3.47 -1.53 -15.56
CA ALA A 82 3.24 -0.57 -16.64
C ALA A 82 4.48 0.31 -16.91
N LYS A 83 5.22 0.70 -15.88
CA LYS A 83 6.51 1.40 -16.03
C LYS A 83 7.55 0.54 -16.73
N ALA A 84 7.71 -0.70 -16.29
CA ALA A 84 8.66 -1.65 -16.88
C ALA A 84 8.34 -1.92 -18.35
N GLU A 85 7.06 -2.10 -18.71
CA GLU A 85 6.61 -2.27 -20.09
C GLU A 85 6.92 -1.04 -20.95
N ARG A 86 6.73 0.18 -20.43
CA ARG A 86 7.09 1.41 -21.16
C ARG A 86 8.59 1.56 -21.37
N GLN A 87 9.40 1.20 -20.36
CA GLN A 87 10.85 1.38 -20.39
C GLN A 87 11.56 0.28 -21.19
N PHE A 88 11.09 -0.96 -21.10
CA PHE A 88 11.77 -2.14 -21.64
C PHE A 88 10.95 -2.91 -22.69
N GLY A 89 9.64 -2.66 -22.80
CA GLY A 89 8.73 -3.39 -23.69
C GLY A 89 8.79 -2.99 -25.16
N ALA A 90 9.33 -1.80 -25.49
CA ALA A 90 9.51 -1.35 -26.88
C ALA A 90 10.71 -2.00 -27.61
N ARG A 91 11.41 -2.94 -26.96
CA ARG A 91 12.61 -3.63 -27.48
C ARG A 91 12.35 -5.06 -27.97
N ARG A 92 11.10 -5.42 -28.25
CA ARG A 92 10.75 -6.71 -28.88
C ARG A 92 10.21 -6.51 -30.28
#